data_AF-A0A975KQK5-F1
#
_entry.id   AF-A0A975KQK5-F1
#
_cell.length_a   1.000
_cell.length_b   1.000
_cell.length_c   1.000
_cell.angle_alpha   90.00
_cell.angle_beta   90.00
_cell.angle_gamma   90.00
#
_symmetry.space_group_name_H-M   'P 1'
#
loop_
_entity.id
_entity.type
_entity.pdbx_description
1 polymer ?
#
loop_
_entity_poly.entity_id
_entity_poly.type
_entity_poly.pdbx_seq_one_letter_code
_entity_poly.pdbx_strand_id
1 'polypeptide(L)'
;MWLILGLIAMTATFINLYMYGVGKDYKLAMAMGISFTALTLVAAYSMVSDWVEAEDWSALLDVVPTMEKAFWGLTIISILLNITPIFLEMKNKK
;
A
#
# COMPACT_ATOMS: atom_id res chain seq x y z
N MET A 1 2.13 2.44 13.95
CA MET A 1 1.52 3.39 13.01
C MET A 1 1.35 2.81 11.60
N TRP A 2 2.39 2.21 11.01
CA TRP A 2 2.31 1.66 9.63
C TRP A 2 1.20 0.61 9.43
N LEU A 3 0.93 -0.27 10.40
CA LEU A 3 -0.18 -1.25 10.30
C LEU A 3 -1.55 -0.60 10.07
N ILE A 4 -1.83 0.51 10.76
CA ILE A 4 -3.10 1.24 10.63
C ILE A 4 -3.19 1.87 9.23
N LEU A 5 -2.10 2.49 8.77
CA LEU A 5 -2.01 3.07 7.43
C LEU A 5 -2.20 1.99 6.35
N GLY A 6 -1.63 0.80 6.54
CA GLY A 6 -1.77 -0.33 5.63
C GLY A 6 -3.22 -0.85 5.57
N LEU A 7 -3.91 -0.88 6.71
CA LEU A 7 -5.33 -1.24 6.76
C LEU A 7 -6.22 -0.22 6.05
N ILE A 8 -5.92 1.08 6.19
CA ILE A 8 -6.62 2.14 5.46
C ILE A 8 -6.36 2.00 3.96
N ALA A 9 -5.11 1.75 3.54
CA ALA A 9 -4.75 1.52 2.15
C ALA A 9 -5.52 0.34 1.55
N MET A 10 -5.59 -0.77 2.29
CA MET A 10 -6.32 -1.97 1.89
C MET A 10 -7.83 -1.70 1.75
N THR A 11 -8.42 -1.01 2.72
CA THR A 11 -9.84 -0.63 2.70
C THR A 11 -10.14 0.27 1.51
N ALA A 12 -9.33 1.30 1.26
CA ALA A 12 -9.48 2.20 0.12
C ALA A 12 -9.33 1.46 -1.22
N THR A 13 -8.43 0.47 -1.29
CA THR A 13 -8.25 -0.38 -2.48
C THR A 13 -9.51 -1.21 -2.78
N PHE A 14 -10.13 -1.81 -1.75
CA PHE A 14 -11.39 -2.54 -1.94
C PHE A 14 -12.54 -1.61 -2.34
N ILE A 15 -12.62 -0.41 -1.74
CA ILE A 15 -13.62 0.61 -2.12
C ILE A 15 -13.44 1.01 -3.59
N ASN A 16 -12.19 1.27 -4.02
CA ASN A 16 -11.86 1.57 -5.42
C ASN A 16 -12.41 0.51 -6.38
N LEU A 17 -12.07 -0.77 -6.14
CA LEU A 17 -12.53 -1.88 -6.99
C LEU A 17 -14.06 -2.03 -6.98
N TYR A 18 -14.69 -1.87 -5.82
CA TYR A 18 -16.14 -1.91 -5.69
C TYR A 18 -16.82 -0.78 -6.48
N MET A 19 -16.34 0.46 -6.33
CA MET A 19 -16.88 1.63 -7.03
C MET A 19 -16.79 1.48 -8.55
N TYR A 20 -15.67 0.97 -9.06
CA TYR A 20 -15.53 0.62 -10.47
C TYR A 20 -16.59 -0.41 -10.90
N GLY A 21 -16.75 -1.49 -10.14
CA GLY A 21 -17.71 -2.55 -10.45
C GLY A 21 -19.17 -2.09 -10.50
N VAL A 22 -19.54 -1.06 -9.73
CA VAL A 22 -20.89 -0.46 -9.76
C VAL A 22 -20.99 0.78 -10.66
N GLY A 23 -19.97 1.07 -11.47
CA GLY A 23 -19.96 2.18 -12.42
C GLY A 23 -19.87 3.58 -11.78
N LYS A 24 -19.39 3.68 -10.53
CA LYS A 24 -19.16 4.95 -9.83
C LYS A 24 -17.71 5.43 -10.01
N ASP A 25 -17.47 6.72 -9.79
CA ASP A 25 -16.12 7.30 -9.87
C ASP A 25 -15.22 6.77 -8.74
N TYR A 26 -14.24 5.95 -9.11
CA TYR A 26 -13.34 5.25 -8.20
C TYR A 26 -12.03 6.01 -7.93
N LYS A 27 -11.75 7.10 -8.66
CA LYS A 27 -10.41 7.72 -8.73
C LYS A 27 -9.92 8.27 -7.40
N LEU A 28 -10.82 8.80 -6.57
CA LEU A 28 -10.46 9.28 -5.24
C LEU A 28 -10.06 8.11 -4.33
N ALA A 29 -10.83 7.03 -4.31
CA ALA A 29 -10.53 5.84 -3.53
C ALA A 29 -9.22 5.18 -4.01
N MET A 30 -8.97 5.18 -5.31
CA MET A 30 -7.70 4.75 -5.91
C MET A 30 -6.52 5.60 -5.42
N ALA A 31 -6.64 6.93 -5.50
CA ALA A 31 -5.60 7.85 -5.04
C ALA A 31 -5.31 7.65 -3.56
N MET A 32 -6.36 7.53 -2.73
CA MET A 32 -6.23 7.20 -1.32
C MET A 32 -5.50 5.87 -1.10
N GLY A 33 -5.88 4.80 -1.81
CA GLY A 33 -5.23 3.48 -1.71
C GLY A 33 -3.72 3.59 -1.93
N ILE A 34 -3.30 4.24 -3.01
CA ILE A 34 -1.87 4.42 -3.33
C ILE A 34 -1.16 5.32 -2.31
N SER A 35 -1.78 6.44 -1.93
CA SER A 35 -1.20 7.38 -0.96
C SER A 35 -0.98 6.72 0.41
N PHE A 36 -1.96 5.96 0.91
CA PHE A 36 -1.81 5.27 2.19
C PHE A 36 -0.82 4.10 2.11
N THR A 37 -0.67 3.43 0.96
CA THR A 37 0.42 2.46 0.75
C THR A 37 1.79 3.15 0.85
N ALA A 38 1.96 4.32 0.24
CA ALA A 38 3.20 5.09 0.36
C ALA A 38 3.46 5.54 1.82
N LEU A 39 2.44 6.07 2.50
CA LEU A 39 2.55 6.46 3.92
C LEU A 39 2.87 5.26 4.83
N THR A 40 2.37 4.06 4.50
CA THR A 40 2.70 2.82 5.22
C THR A 40 4.20 2.52 5.13
N LEU A 41 4.77 2.60 3.92
CA LEU A 41 6.21 2.38 3.72
C LEU A 41 7.04 3.44 4.44
N VAL A 42 6.66 4.72 4.37
CA VAL A 42 7.36 5.80 5.08
C VAL A 42 7.31 5.58 6.59
N ALA A 43 6.14 5.22 7.14
CA ALA A 43 6.00 4.96 8.57
C ALA A 43 6.78 3.71 9.03
N ALA A 44 6.91 2.69 8.17
CA ALA A 44 7.74 1.54 8.46
C ALA A 44 9.23 1.88 8.37
N TYR A 45 9.64 2.71 7.43
CA TYR A 45 11.00 3.21 7.34
C TYR A 45 11.39 4.05 8.58
N SER A 46 10.48 4.90 9.07
CA SER A 46 10.69 5.63 10.33
C SER A 46 10.92 4.68 11.50
N MET A 47 10.16 3.59 11.61
CA MET A 47 10.40 2.56 12.65
C MET A 47 11.79 1.93 12.54
N VAL A 48 12.25 1.63 11.33
CA VAL A 48 13.60 1.10 11.10
C VAL A 48 14.66 2.14 11.49
N SER A 49 14.42 3.42 11.20
CA SER A 49 15.29 4.54 11.62
C SER A 49 15.39 4.62 13.14
N ASP A 50 14.27 4.48 13.86
CA ASP A 50 14.26 4.50 15.33
C ASP A 50 15.10 3.34 15.90
N TRP A 51 15.05 2.14 15.29
CA TRP A 51 15.90 1.02 15.70
C TRP A 51 17.39 1.24 15.43
N VAL A 52 17.74 1.93 14.32
CA VAL A 52 19.12 2.31 14.04
C VAL A 52 19.63 3.31 15.07
N GLU A 53 18.82 4.33 15.41
CA GLU A 53 19.18 5.35 16.41
C GLU A 53 19.35 4.75 17.81
N ALA A 54 18.53 3.74 18.14
CA ALA A 54 18.63 3.00 19.40
C ALA A 54 19.71 1.89 19.41
N GLU A 55 20.46 1.72 18.31
CA GLU A 55 21.44 0.64 18.12
C GLU A 55 20.86 -0.78 18.33
N ASP A 56 19.56 -0.97 18.03
CA ASP A 56 18.89 -2.26 18.17
C ASP A 56 19.16 -3.17 16.95
N TRP A 57 20.42 -3.59 16.83
CA TRP A 57 20.88 -4.47 15.74
C TRP A 57 20.17 -5.81 15.73
N SER A 58 19.74 -6.30 16.91
CA SER A 58 19.00 -7.56 17.02
C SER A 58 17.64 -7.44 16.34
N ALA A 59 16.87 -6.38 16.61
CA ALA A 59 15.59 -6.15 15.94
C ALA A 59 15.77 -5.94 14.42
N LEU A 60 16.82 -5.22 14.02
CA LEU A 60 17.12 -5.01 12.60
C LEU A 60 17.38 -6.34 11.87
N LEU A 61 18.19 -7.22 12.44
CA LEU A 61 18.53 -8.51 11.82
C LEU A 61 17.36 -9.51 11.82
N ASP A 62 16.52 -9.48 12.86
CA ASP A 62 15.40 -10.41 12.99
C ASP A 62 14.18 -9.99 12.13
N VAL A 63 13.83 -8.70 12.13
CA VAL A 63 12.57 -8.23 11.56
C VAL A 63 12.71 -7.70 10.13
N VAL A 64 13.72 -6.86 9.86
CA VAL A 64 13.79 -6.09 8.60
C VAL A 64 13.88 -6.97 7.35
N PRO A 65 14.66 -8.07 7.30
CA PRO A 65 14.77 -8.89 6.10
C PRO A 65 13.47 -9.54 5.66
N THR A 66 12.63 -9.95 6.61
CA THR A 66 11.32 -10.55 6.32
C THR A 66 10.31 -9.47 5.98
N MET A 67 10.34 -8.36 6.72
CA MET A 67 9.45 -7.23 6.53
C MET A 67 9.64 -6.58 5.15
N GLU A 68 10.88 -6.42 4.68
CA GLU A 68 11.21 -5.85 3.37
C GLU A 68 10.61 -6.67 2.23
N LYS A 69 10.78 -8.00 2.26
CA LYS A 69 10.18 -8.91 1.26
C LYS A 69 8.66 -8.83 1.24
N ALA A 70 8.04 -8.77 2.43
CA ALA A 70 6.60 -8.64 2.54
C ALA A 70 6.11 -7.30 1.97
N PHE A 71 6.79 -6.19 2.27
CA PHE A 71 6.43 -4.89 1.74
C PHE A 71 6.61 -4.78 0.23
N TRP A 72 7.65 -5.37 -0.35
CA TRP A 72 7.75 -5.46 -1.81
C TRP A 72 6.53 -6.13 -2.44
N GLY A 73 6.17 -7.32 -1.94
CA GLY A 73 5.02 -8.05 -2.45
C GLY A 73 3.72 -7.26 -2.30
N LEU A 74 3.46 -6.73 -1.10
CA LEU A 74 2.25 -5.98 -0.81
C LEU A 74 2.15 -4.66 -1.60
N THR A 75 3.26 -3.95 -1.78
CA THR A 75 3.28 -2.70 -2.55
C THR A 75 3.01 -2.97 -4.03
N ILE A 76 3.62 -3.99 -4.61
CA ILE A 76 3.35 -4.38 -6.01
C ILE A 76 1.87 -4.74 -6.16
N ILE A 77 1.32 -5.58 -5.28
CA ILE A 77 -0.10 -5.97 -5.31
C ILE A 77 -0.99 -4.73 -5.17
N SER A 78 -0.69 -3.84 -4.22
CA SER A 78 -1.45 -2.62 -4.01
C SER A 78 -1.46 -1.71 -5.24
N ILE A 79 -0.33 -1.53 -5.91
CA ILE A 79 -0.23 -0.72 -7.14
C ILE A 79 -1.06 -1.36 -8.25
N LEU A 80 -0.88 -2.66 -8.48
CA LEU A 80 -1.60 -3.39 -9.52
C LEU A 80 -3.12 -3.32 -9.32
N LEU A 81 -3.59 -3.60 -8.10
CA LEU A 81 -5.02 -3.55 -7.79
C LEU A 81 -5.60 -2.14 -7.96
N ASN A 82 -4.88 -1.10 -7.51
CA ASN A 82 -5.43 0.25 -7.59
C ASN A 82 -5.49 0.79 -9.01
N ILE A 83 -4.54 0.43 -9.89
CA ILE A 83 -4.53 0.91 -11.29
C ILE A 83 -5.42 0.04 -12.19
N THR A 84 -5.81 -1.17 -11.75
CA THR A 84 -6.63 -2.10 -12.54
C THR A 84 -7.89 -1.45 -13.15
N PRO A 85 -8.72 -0.69 -12.40
CA PRO A 85 -9.88 0.01 -12.95
C PRO A 85 -9.57 0.94 -14.15
N ILE A 86 -8.44 1.66 -14.12
CA ILE A 86 -8.00 2.52 -15.23
C ILE A 86 -7.74 1.68 -16.48
N PHE A 87 -6.98 0.58 -16.34
CA PHE A 87 -6.68 -0.30 -17.48
C PHE A 87 -7.94 -0.91 -18.09
N LEU A 88 -8.89 -1.33 -17.26
CA LEU A 88 -10.16 -1.87 -17.73
C LEU A 88 -11.01 -0.79 -18.41
N GLU A 89 -11.07 0.43 -17.87
CA GLU A 89 -11.76 1.57 -18.50
C GLU A 89 -11.15 1.89 -19.89
N MET A 90 -9.83 1.85 -20.02
CA MET A 90 -9.15 2.05 -21.31
C MET A 90 -9.43 0.93 -22.32
N LYS A 91 -9.55 -0.32 -21.85
CA LYS A 91 -9.88 -1.46 -22.72
C LYS A 91 -11.32 -1.39 -23.24
N ASN A 92 -12.26 -0.94 -22.41
CA ASN A 92 -13.68 -0.86 -22.78
C ASN A 92 -14.02 0.34 -23.68
N LYS A 93 -13.11 1.33 -23.79
CA LYS A 93 -13.24 2.47 -24.72
C LYS A 93 -12.75 2.16 -26.14
N LYS A 94 -12.06 1.03 -26.34
CA LYS A 94 -11.67 0.50 -27.65
C LYS A 94 -12.75 -0.44 -28.17
#